data_AF-A0A960ZTC8-F1
#
_entry.id   AF-A0A960ZTC8-F1
#
_cell.length_a   1.000
_cell.length_b   1.000
_cell.length_c   1.000
_cell.angle_alpha   90.00
_cell.angle_beta   90.00
_cell.angle_gamma   90.00
#
_symmetry.space_group_name_H-M   'P 1'
#
loop_
_entity.id
_entity.type
_entity.pdbx_description
1 polymer ?
#
loop_
_entity_poly.entity_id
_entity_poly.type
_entity_poly.pdbx_seq_one_letter_code
_entity_poly.pdbx_strand_id
1 'polypeptide(L)'
;MTRNGKIARLPRAIRDRLNQQIQDGVPGKDLVRWLNGMNEVVDILAQQFNTDRITEQNLSEWKQGGYQDWLKHQERRDWVRRISDEAEDITDDAGVMPWMERVGAMFEVVLGKVVEQQAQAAVETPEQLGALLTLSRELARHRQLAQDAARWRTEEIRRQERENPKDIDERIDRAQKKALAHFLVLAHRQTTLRDITKGMSPENVAKFEKAVRDQTLKYLRDPESIGFAESSDADEADPSESDSIQLDPTPNLPA
;
A
#
# COMPACT_ATOMS: atom_id res chain seq x y z
N MET A 1 -5.36 -19.52 -34.57
CA MET A 1 -5.86 -20.40 -35.65
C MET A 1 -7.16 -21.05 -35.20
N THR A 2 -8.22 -20.91 -35.98
CA THR A 2 -9.51 -21.59 -35.74
C THR A 2 -9.38 -23.03 -36.25
N ARG A 3 -9.55 -24.04 -35.38
CA ARG A 3 -9.52 -25.45 -35.81
C ARG A 3 -10.78 -25.79 -36.61
N ASN A 4 -10.61 -26.54 -37.71
CA ASN A 4 -11.68 -26.88 -38.65
C ASN A 4 -12.25 -28.30 -38.50
N GLY A 5 -11.73 -29.10 -37.56
CA GLY A 5 -12.19 -30.47 -37.35
C GLY A 5 -13.61 -30.57 -36.79
N LYS A 6 -14.27 -31.73 -36.96
CA LYS A 6 -15.65 -32.00 -36.50
C LYS A 6 -15.87 -31.61 -35.04
N ILE A 7 -15.00 -32.08 -34.14
CA ILE A 7 -15.08 -31.78 -32.70
C ILE A 7 -14.85 -30.27 -32.43
N ALA A 8 -14.06 -29.59 -33.25
CA ALA A 8 -13.81 -28.16 -33.09
C ALA A 8 -15.04 -27.28 -33.35
N ARG A 9 -15.99 -27.77 -34.17
CA ARG A 9 -17.25 -27.09 -34.48
C ARG A 9 -18.37 -27.33 -33.47
N LEU A 10 -18.16 -28.24 -32.52
CA LEU A 10 -19.13 -28.48 -31.47
C LEU A 10 -19.23 -27.27 -30.52
N PRO A 11 -20.40 -27.06 -29.88
CA PRO A 11 -20.60 -26.04 -28.86
C PRO A 11 -19.52 -26.10 -27.78
N ARG A 12 -19.15 -24.93 -27.27
CA ARG A 12 -18.10 -24.81 -26.25
C ARG A 12 -18.38 -25.70 -25.02
N ALA A 13 -19.62 -25.73 -24.55
CA ALA A 13 -20.02 -26.57 -23.41
C ALA A 13 -19.75 -28.07 -23.64
N ILE A 14 -20.03 -28.58 -24.85
CA ILE A 14 -19.76 -29.97 -25.22
C ILE A 14 -18.25 -30.23 -25.28
N ARG A 15 -17.47 -29.31 -25.87
CA ARG A 15 -16.01 -29.43 -25.94
C ARG A 15 -15.38 -29.39 -24.55
N ASP A 16 -15.85 -28.51 -23.66
CA ASP A 16 -15.35 -28.41 -22.28
C ASP A 16 -15.63 -29.70 -21.51
N ARG A 17 -16.85 -30.26 -21.61
CA ARG A 17 -17.21 -31.54 -20.99
C ARG A 17 -16.44 -32.72 -21.57
N LEU A 18 -16.18 -32.72 -22.88
CA LEU A 18 -15.31 -33.72 -23.53
C LEU A 18 -13.89 -33.64 -22.97
N ASN A 19 -13.32 -32.44 -22.87
CA ASN A 19 -11.97 -32.24 -22.36
C ASN A 19 -11.84 -32.68 -20.90
N GLN A 20 -12.86 -32.41 -20.06
CA GLN A 20 -12.88 -32.90 -18.68
C GLN A 20 -12.84 -34.44 -18.63
N GLN A 21 -13.68 -35.13 -19.39
CA GLN A 21 -13.67 -36.60 -19.40
C GLN A 21 -12.37 -37.19 -19.99
N ILE A 22 -11.72 -36.49 -20.93
CA ILE A 22 -10.38 -36.87 -21.39
C ILE A 22 -9.37 -36.76 -20.25
N GLN A 23 -9.44 -35.69 -19.45
CA GLN A 23 -8.58 -35.50 -18.28
C GLN A 23 -8.83 -36.56 -17.20
N ASP A 24 -10.09 -36.95 -17.01
CA ASP A 24 -10.50 -38.00 -16.06
C ASP A 24 -10.13 -39.43 -16.52
N GLY A 25 -9.51 -39.56 -17.70
CA GLY A 25 -9.01 -40.84 -18.21
C GLY A 25 -10.06 -41.74 -18.87
N VAL A 26 -11.21 -41.20 -19.26
CA VAL A 26 -12.30 -41.99 -19.87
C VAL A 26 -11.83 -42.61 -21.21
N PRO A 27 -12.09 -43.92 -21.46
CA PRO A 27 -11.69 -44.58 -22.69
C PRO A 27 -12.26 -43.92 -23.95
N GLY A 28 -11.45 -43.83 -25.01
CA GLY A 28 -11.85 -43.14 -26.24
C GLY A 28 -13.11 -43.69 -26.91
N LYS A 29 -13.33 -45.00 -26.82
CA LYS A 29 -14.54 -45.68 -27.33
C LYS A 29 -15.81 -45.18 -26.64
N ASP A 30 -15.74 -44.98 -25.33
CA ASP A 30 -16.88 -44.53 -24.53
C ASP A 30 -17.15 -43.04 -24.77
N LEU A 31 -16.09 -42.23 -24.95
CA LEU A 31 -16.22 -40.82 -25.35
C LEU A 31 -16.90 -40.67 -26.72
N VAL A 32 -16.51 -41.48 -27.71
CA VAL A 32 -17.13 -41.46 -29.04
C VAL A 32 -18.59 -41.91 -28.96
N ARG A 33 -18.90 -42.95 -28.19
CA ARG A 33 -20.29 -43.40 -27.96
C ARG A 33 -21.12 -42.29 -27.32
N TRP A 34 -20.58 -41.63 -26.30
CA TRP A 34 -21.23 -40.50 -25.63
C TRP A 34 -21.49 -39.33 -26.58
N LEU A 35 -20.49 -38.94 -27.39
CA LEU A 35 -20.63 -37.87 -28.37
C LEU A 35 -21.72 -38.16 -29.41
N ASN A 36 -21.73 -39.38 -29.97
CA ASN A 36 -22.70 -39.78 -30.99
C ASN A 36 -24.10 -40.06 -30.41
N GLY A 37 -24.22 -40.19 -29.09
CA GLY A 37 -25.52 -40.35 -28.41
C GLY A 37 -26.27 -39.03 -28.19
N MET A 38 -25.68 -37.89 -28.53
CA MET A 38 -26.30 -36.56 -28.40
C MET A 38 -26.88 -36.10 -29.73
N ASN A 39 -28.20 -35.88 -29.78
CA ASN A 39 -28.89 -35.38 -30.98
C ASN A 39 -28.28 -34.08 -31.51
N GLU A 40 -27.94 -33.14 -30.62
CA GLU A 40 -27.29 -31.87 -30.99
C GLU A 40 -25.97 -32.08 -31.76
N VAL A 41 -25.18 -33.08 -31.38
CA VAL A 41 -23.93 -33.40 -32.09
C VAL A 41 -24.24 -33.97 -33.47
N VAL A 42 -25.18 -34.90 -33.57
CA VAL A 42 -25.59 -35.51 -34.85
C VAL A 42 -26.12 -34.46 -35.82
N ASP A 43 -26.98 -33.56 -35.34
CA ASP A 43 -27.56 -32.47 -36.14
C ASP A 43 -26.49 -31.55 -36.72
N ILE A 44 -25.52 -31.15 -35.89
CA ILE A 44 -24.38 -30.30 -36.32
C ILE A 44 -23.53 -31.01 -37.36
N LEU A 45 -23.27 -32.30 -37.17
CA LEU A 45 -22.48 -33.08 -38.13
C LEU A 45 -23.19 -33.26 -39.47
N ALA A 46 -24.51 -33.48 -39.44
CA ALA A 46 -25.30 -33.62 -40.65
C ALA A 46 -25.29 -32.32 -41.45
N GLN A 47 -25.49 -31.18 -40.76
CA GLN A 47 -25.52 -29.86 -41.38
C GLN A 47 -24.15 -29.40 -41.92
N GLN A 48 -23.07 -29.64 -41.17
CA GLN A 48 -21.75 -29.04 -41.49
C GLN A 48 -20.77 -29.98 -42.19
N PHE A 49 -20.97 -31.29 -42.08
CA PHE A 49 -20.00 -32.30 -42.54
C PHE A 49 -20.64 -33.44 -43.33
N ASN A 50 -21.96 -33.40 -43.59
CA ASN A 50 -22.72 -34.41 -44.31
C ASN A 50 -22.47 -35.84 -43.76
N THR A 51 -22.43 -35.95 -42.44
CA THR A 51 -22.12 -37.18 -41.70
C THR A 51 -22.87 -37.18 -40.37
N ASP A 52 -23.09 -38.33 -39.78
CA ASP A 52 -23.86 -38.51 -38.55
C ASP A 52 -23.00 -38.91 -37.34
N ARG A 53 -21.68 -39.05 -37.53
CA ARG A 53 -20.79 -39.65 -36.53
C ARG A 53 -19.42 -39.01 -36.40
N ILE A 54 -19.00 -38.88 -35.14
CA ILE A 54 -17.62 -38.73 -34.70
C ILE A 54 -16.96 -40.12 -34.69
N THR A 55 -15.72 -40.19 -35.16
CA THR A 55 -14.90 -41.42 -35.13
C THR A 55 -13.80 -41.31 -34.07
N GLU A 56 -13.20 -42.45 -33.70
CA GLU A 56 -12.01 -42.47 -32.82
C GLU A 56 -10.84 -41.67 -33.42
N GLN A 57 -10.72 -41.63 -34.76
CA GLN A 57 -9.73 -40.80 -35.45
C GLN A 57 -9.95 -39.32 -35.18
N ASN A 58 -11.20 -38.83 -35.23
CA ASN A 58 -11.50 -37.43 -34.91
C ASN A 58 -11.17 -37.10 -33.46
N LEU A 59 -11.38 -38.04 -32.53
CA LEU A 59 -11.00 -37.89 -31.13
C LEU A 59 -9.48 -37.83 -30.96
N SER A 60 -8.71 -38.67 -31.66
CA SER A 60 -7.25 -38.65 -31.64
C SER A 60 -6.70 -37.32 -32.16
N GLU A 61 -7.21 -36.82 -33.28
CA GLU A 61 -6.85 -35.49 -33.83
C GLU A 61 -7.20 -34.36 -32.85
N TRP A 62 -8.33 -34.46 -32.16
CA TRP A 62 -8.71 -33.51 -31.13
C TRP A 62 -7.75 -33.54 -29.93
N LYS A 63 -7.36 -34.74 -29.46
CA LYS A 63 -6.41 -34.91 -28.36
C LYS A 63 -5.03 -34.31 -28.64
N GLN A 64 -4.58 -34.39 -29.89
CA GLN A 64 -3.29 -33.84 -30.33
C GLN A 64 -3.32 -32.31 -30.49
N GLY A 65 -4.51 -31.71 -30.60
CA GLY A 65 -4.66 -30.29 -30.85
C GLY A 65 -5.60 -29.60 -29.87
N GLY A 66 -6.90 -29.74 -30.09
CA GLY A 66 -7.94 -29.02 -29.34
C GLY A 66 -7.88 -29.22 -27.84
N TYR A 67 -7.56 -30.43 -27.39
CA TYR A 67 -7.33 -30.74 -25.98
C TYR A 67 -6.05 -30.08 -25.44
N GLN A 68 -4.96 -30.04 -26.21
CA GLN A 68 -3.71 -29.38 -25.80
C GLN A 68 -3.90 -27.87 -25.62
N ASP A 69 -4.66 -27.23 -26.51
CA ASP A 69 -5.01 -25.82 -26.37
C ASP A 69 -5.86 -25.56 -25.13
N TRP A 70 -6.78 -26.48 -24.81
CA TRP A 70 -7.59 -26.41 -23.60
C TRP A 70 -6.74 -26.59 -22.34
N LEU A 71 -5.80 -27.54 -22.32
CA LEU A 71 -4.84 -27.71 -21.22
C LEU A 71 -4.03 -26.44 -20.98
N LYS A 72 -3.42 -25.88 -22.03
CA LYS A 72 -2.69 -24.59 -21.95
C LYS A 72 -3.57 -23.46 -21.43
N HIS A 73 -4.87 -23.48 -21.75
CA HIS A 73 -5.80 -22.50 -21.21
C HIS A 73 -6.09 -22.74 -19.72
N GLN A 74 -6.25 -23.97 -19.27
CA GLN A 74 -6.41 -24.28 -17.84
C GLN A 74 -5.15 -23.93 -17.06
N GLU A 75 -3.96 -24.31 -17.54
CA GLU A 75 -2.68 -23.96 -16.90
C GLU A 75 -2.53 -22.45 -16.71
N ARG A 76 -2.89 -21.64 -17.72
CA ARG A 76 -2.91 -20.18 -17.59
C ARG A 76 -3.93 -19.69 -16.57
N ARG A 77 -5.12 -20.28 -16.53
CA ARG A 77 -6.15 -19.91 -15.54
C ARG A 77 -5.72 -20.23 -14.12
N ASP A 78 -5.14 -21.41 -13.92
CA ASP A 78 -4.62 -21.84 -12.62
C ASP A 78 -3.46 -20.96 -12.18
N TRP A 79 -2.60 -20.56 -13.13
CA TRP A 79 -1.52 -19.63 -12.86
C TRP A 79 -2.04 -18.23 -12.46
N VAL A 80 -3.04 -17.68 -13.16
CA VAL A 80 -3.67 -16.41 -12.77
C VAL A 80 -4.33 -16.51 -11.39
N ARG A 81 -5.00 -17.63 -11.10
CA ARG A 81 -5.59 -17.88 -9.78
C ARG A 81 -4.52 -17.90 -8.69
N ARG A 82 -3.44 -18.67 -8.86
CA ARG A 82 -2.32 -18.71 -7.89
C ARG A 82 -1.65 -17.35 -7.68
N ILE A 83 -1.59 -16.51 -8.72
CA ILE A 83 -1.11 -15.12 -8.55
C ILE A 83 -2.07 -14.31 -7.69
N SER A 84 -3.37 -14.47 -7.93
CA SER A 84 -4.40 -13.72 -7.21
C SER A 84 -4.46 -14.13 -5.74
N ASP A 85 -4.42 -15.43 -5.46
CA ASP A 85 -4.46 -15.97 -4.10
C ASP A 85 -3.23 -15.47 -3.30
N GLU A 86 -2.02 -15.54 -3.88
CA GLU A 86 -0.80 -15.07 -3.19
C GLU A 86 -0.75 -13.54 -3.03
N ALA A 87 -1.36 -12.80 -3.95
CA ALA A 87 -1.53 -11.35 -3.82
C ALA A 87 -2.48 -11.01 -2.65
N GLU A 88 -3.54 -11.80 -2.45
CA GLU A 88 -4.49 -11.66 -1.35
C GLU A 88 -3.85 -12.01 0.00
N ASP A 89 -3.09 -13.12 0.08
CA ASP A 89 -2.33 -13.50 1.27
C ASP A 89 -1.38 -12.36 1.73
N ILE A 90 -0.70 -11.70 0.77
CA ILE A 90 0.18 -10.56 1.06
C ILE A 90 -0.59 -9.36 1.58
N THR A 91 -1.82 -9.12 1.09
CA THR A 91 -2.64 -8.04 1.62
C THR A 91 -3.13 -8.29 3.03
N ASP A 92 -3.39 -9.55 3.38
CA ASP A 92 -3.80 -9.95 4.72
C ASP A 92 -2.63 -9.92 5.71
N ASP A 93 -1.43 -10.36 5.30
CA ASP A 93 -0.22 -10.33 6.12
C ASP A 93 0.39 -8.93 6.28
N ALA A 94 0.15 -8.02 5.33
CA ALA A 94 0.71 -6.66 5.35
C ALA A 94 0.11 -5.75 6.44
N GLY A 95 -0.93 -6.16 7.16
CA GLY A 95 -1.52 -5.41 8.26
C GLY A 95 -1.94 -3.97 7.86
N VAL A 96 -1.53 -2.96 8.64
CA VAL A 96 -1.95 -1.54 8.50
C VAL A 96 -1.26 -0.81 7.32
N MET A 97 -0.67 -1.54 6.38
CA MET A 97 -0.03 -0.91 5.23
C MET A 97 -1.07 -0.06 4.42
N PRO A 98 -0.76 1.19 4.07
CA PRO A 98 -1.64 2.03 3.25
C PRO A 98 -2.04 1.34 1.94
N TRP A 99 -3.27 1.57 1.48
CA TRP A 99 -3.86 0.81 0.37
C TRP A 99 -3.04 0.87 -0.93
N MET A 100 -2.39 2.00 -1.21
CA MET A 100 -1.56 2.19 -2.41
C MET A 100 -0.31 1.30 -2.40
N GLU A 101 0.24 1.01 -1.21
CA GLU A 101 1.41 0.15 -1.06
C GLU A 101 1.04 -1.32 -1.19
N ARG A 102 -0.13 -1.70 -0.68
CA ARG A 102 -0.72 -3.01 -0.93
C ARG A 102 -0.90 -3.25 -2.43
N VAL A 103 -1.43 -2.27 -3.16
CA VAL A 103 -1.54 -2.34 -4.63
C VAL A 103 -0.19 -2.42 -5.31
N GLY A 104 0.79 -1.62 -4.87
CA GLY A 104 2.16 -1.69 -5.39
C GLY A 104 2.80 -3.06 -5.20
N ALA A 105 2.69 -3.64 -4.00
CA ALA A 105 3.22 -4.96 -3.69
C ALA A 105 2.55 -6.06 -4.52
N MET A 106 1.22 -6.04 -4.66
CA MET A 106 0.51 -6.97 -5.54
C MET A 106 1.00 -6.86 -6.99
N PHE A 107 1.19 -5.64 -7.50
CA PHE A 107 1.68 -5.41 -8.86
C PHE A 107 3.10 -5.97 -9.06
N GLU A 108 3.99 -5.84 -8.06
CA GLU A 108 5.33 -6.41 -8.10
C GLU A 108 5.33 -7.94 -8.14
N VAL A 109 4.46 -8.58 -7.36
CA VAL A 109 4.32 -10.04 -7.33
C VAL A 109 3.80 -10.55 -8.67
N VAL A 110 2.75 -9.93 -9.19
CA VAL A 110 2.17 -10.26 -10.50
C VAL A 110 3.25 -10.13 -11.59
N LEU A 111 3.92 -8.98 -11.65
CA LEU A 111 4.93 -8.71 -12.67
C LEU A 111 6.17 -9.61 -12.50
N GLY A 112 6.58 -9.89 -11.27
CA GLY A 112 7.64 -10.84 -10.94
C GLY A 112 7.35 -12.24 -11.45
N LYS A 113 6.14 -12.77 -11.19
CA LYS A 113 5.72 -14.08 -11.67
C LYS A 113 5.58 -14.15 -13.19
N VAL A 114 5.14 -13.07 -13.85
CA VAL A 114 5.13 -12.97 -15.32
C VAL A 114 6.55 -13.10 -15.87
N VAL A 115 7.50 -12.34 -15.29
CA VAL A 115 8.91 -12.38 -15.68
C VAL A 115 9.51 -13.77 -15.45
N GLU A 116 9.25 -14.38 -14.29
CA GLU A 116 9.71 -15.73 -13.96
C GLU A 116 9.18 -16.77 -14.95
N GLN A 117 7.88 -16.74 -15.25
CA GLN A 117 7.28 -17.67 -16.21
C GLN A 117 7.88 -17.50 -17.62
N GLN A 118 8.07 -16.26 -18.06
CA GLN A 118 8.71 -15.96 -19.35
C GLN A 118 10.18 -16.40 -19.38
N ALA A 119 10.90 -16.27 -18.26
CA ALA A 119 12.29 -16.71 -18.14
C ALA A 119 12.45 -18.23 -18.10
N GLN A 120 11.44 -18.97 -17.62
CA GLN A 120 11.42 -20.44 -17.64
C GLN A 120 11.08 -21.02 -19.02
N ALA A 121 10.45 -20.24 -19.90
CA ALA A 121 10.21 -20.64 -21.28
C ALA A 121 11.50 -20.57 -22.12
N ALA A 122 11.63 -21.47 -23.09
CA ALA A 122 12.74 -21.40 -24.04
C ALA A 122 12.65 -20.08 -24.83
N VAL A 123 13.72 -19.28 -24.79
CA VAL A 123 13.86 -18.09 -25.62
C VAL A 123 14.37 -18.52 -26.99
N GLU A 124 13.46 -18.58 -27.94
CA GLU A 124 13.69 -19.04 -29.31
C GLU A 124 13.92 -17.89 -30.29
N THR A 125 13.46 -16.67 -29.96
CA THR A 125 13.56 -15.51 -30.86
C THR A 125 14.12 -14.24 -30.20
N PRO A 126 14.74 -13.34 -30.98
CA PRO A 126 15.19 -12.03 -30.48
C PRO A 126 14.05 -11.17 -29.91
N GLU A 127 12.83 -11.31 -30.45
CA GLU A 127 11.64 -10.60 -29.95
C GLU A 127 11.25 -11.09 -28.56
N GLN A 128 11.31 -12.40 -28.31
CA GLN A 128 11.06 -12.97 -26.99
C GLN A 128 12.09 -12.49 -25.97
N LEU A 129 13.38 -12.45 -26.34
CA LEU A 129 14.43 -11.90 -25.51
C LEU A 129 14.19 -10.41 -25.21
N GLY A 130 13.82 -9.62 -26.22
CA GLY A 130 13.50 -8.20 -26.08
C GLY A 130 12.31 -7.93 -25.16
N ALA A 131 11.26 -8.77 -25.24
CA ALA A 131 10.11 -8.71 -24.36
C ALA A 131 10.49 -9.00 -22.90
N LEU A 132 11.27 -10.07 -22.66
CA LEU A 132 11.74 -10.42 -21.32
C LEU A 132 12.60 -9.30 -20.70
N LEU A 133 13.58 -8.77 -21.46
CA LEU A 133 14.41 -7.66 -20.99
C LEU A 133 13.61 -6.39 -20.70
N THR A 134 12.51 -6.15 -21.42
CA THR A 134 11.63 -5.02 -21.18
C THR A 134 10.86 -5.21 -19.88
N LEU A 135 10.22 -6.37 -19.68
CA LEU A 135 9.49 -6.69 -18.45
C LEU A 135 10.40 -6.66 -17.22
N SER A 136 11.61 -7.21 -17.31
CA SER A 136 12.59 -7.18 -16.22
C SER A 136 13.02 -5.76 -15.87
N ARG A 137 13.15 -4.87 -16.86
CA ARG A 137 13.46 -3.44 -16.63
C ARG A 137 12.29 -2.71 -15.97
N GLU A 138 11.06 -2.96 -16.41
CA GLU A 138 9.88 -2.36 -15.76
C GLU A 138 9.71 -2.84 -14.31
N LEU A 139 9.96 -4.11 -14.03
CA LEU A 139 9.96 -4.64 -12.66
C LEU A 139 11.02 -3.97 -11.79
N ALA A 140 12.25 -3.82 -12.30
CA ALA A 140 13.32 -3.15 -11.57
C ALA A 140 12.99 -1.69 -11.28
N ARG A 141 12.41 -0.96 -12.25
CA ARG A 141 11.96 0.43 -12.07
C ARG A 141 10.86 0.53 -11.01
N HIS A 142 9.86 -0.35 -11.06
CA HIS A 142 8.77 -0.31 -10.08
C HIS A 142 9.29 -0.53 -8.66
N ARG A 143 10.16 -1.54 -8.47
CA ARG A 143 10.81 -1.80 -7.18
C ARG A 143 11.60 -0.61 -6.66
N GLN A 144 12.35 0.05 -7.54
CA GLN A 144 13.11 1.24 -7.17
C GLN A 144 12.18 2.38 -6.72
N LEU A 145 11.11 2.66 -7.48
CA LEU A 145 10.13 3.68 -7.14
C LEU A 145 9.41 3.38 -5.82
N ALA A 146 9.04 2.13 -5.57
CA ALA A 146 8.40 1.72 -4.33
C ALA A 146 9.33 1.91 -3.12
N GLN A 147 10.61 1.53 -3.26
CA GLN A 147 11.62 1.72 -2.22
C GLN A 147 11.88 3.21 -1.95
N ASP A 148 11.97 4.03 -3.00
CA ASP A 148 12.17 5.47 -2.85
C ASP A 148 10.97 6.13 -2.15
N ALA A 149 9.74 5.72 -2.49
CA ALA A 149 8.52 6.20 -1.83
C ALA A 149 8.48 5.81 -0.34
N ALA A 150 8.88 4.59 0.00
CA ALA A 150 8.97 4.12 1.39
C ALA A 150 10.02 4.91 2.20
N ARG A 151 11.19 5.18 1.59
CA ARG A 151 12.24 6.00 2.20
C ARG A 151 11.76 7.43 2.44
N TRP A 152 11.15 8.04 1.43
CA TRP A 152 10.63 9.40 1.53
C TRP A 152 9.60 9.54 2.66
N ARG A 153 8.69 8.57 2.81
CA ARG A 153 7.71 8.56 3.91
C ARG A 153 8.36 8.43 5.29
N THR A 154 9.37 7.57 5.42
CA THR A 154 10.10 7.44 6.69
C THR A 154 10.77 8.76 7.07
N GLU A 155 11.33 9.45 6.09
CA GLU A 155 11.95 10.76 6.32
C GLU A 155 10.90 11.85 6.62
N GLU A 156 9.76 11.82 5.97
CA GLU A 156 8.66 12.76 6.21
C GLU A 156 8.05 12.59 7.61
N ILE A 157 7.82 11.35 8.07
CA ILE A 157 7.37 11.07 9.45
C ILE A 157 8.39 11.61 10.45
N ARG A 158 9.68 11.33 10.24
CA ARG A 158 10.75 11.87 11.09
C ARG A 158 10.80 13.40 11.07
N ARG A 159 10.52 14.02 9.93
CA ARG A 159 10.46 15.47 9.83
C ARG A 159 9.29 16.04 10.61
N GLN A 160 8.11 15.42 10.51
CA GLN A 160 6.92 15.82 11.26
C GLN A 160 7.11 15.63 12.77
N GLU A 161 7.75 14.54 13.19
CA GLU A 161 8.15 14.33 14.58
C GLU A 161 9.21 15.33 15.06
N ARG A 162 10.09 15.81 14.16
CA ARG A 162 11.07 16.87 14.47
C ARG A 162 10.44 18.26 14.54
N GLU A 163 9.38 18.51 13.78
CA GLU A 163 8.52 19.70 13.86
C GLU A 163 7.53 19.63 15.07
N ASN A 164 7.80 18.73 16.02
CA ASN A 164 7.11 18.45 17.30
C ASN A 164 6.59 19.69 18.07
N PRO A 165 5.56 19.54 18.95
CA PRO A 165 4.88 20.62 19.68
C PRO A 165 5.79 21.60 20.40
N LYS A 166 6.95 21.17 20.91
CA LYS A 166 7.91 22.06 21.58
C LYS A 166 8.38 23.22 20.69
N ASP A 167 8.57 23.02 19.37
CA ASP A 167 8.93 24.14 18.48
C ASP A 167 7.73 25.05 18.18
N ILE A 168 6.51 24.49 18.12
CA ILE A 168 5.29 25.30 17.96
C ILE A 168 5.04 26.16 19.20
N ASP A 169 5.16 25.58 20.40
CA ASP A 169 4.99 26.29 21.67
C ASP A 169 6.08 27.36 21.86
N GLU A 170 7.34 27.06 21.54
CA GLU A 170 8.41 28.06 21.55
C GLU A 170 8.17 29.18 20.53
N ARG A 171 7.61 28.88 19.35
CA ARG A 171 7.27 29.91 18.36
C ARG A 171 6.10 30.78 18.84
N ILE A 172 5.12 30.20 19.50
CA ILE A 172 3.99 30.94 20.10
C ILE A 172 4.50 31.85 21.23
N ASP A 173 5.31 31.33 22.15
CA ASP A 173 5.93 32.11 23.24
C ASP A 173 6.76 33.28 22.69
N ARG A 174 7.64 33.02 21.70
CA ARG A 174 8.43 34.07 21.04
C ARG A 174 7.54 35.14 20.38
N ALA A 175 6.44 34.74 19.74
CA ALA A 175 5.50 35.67 19.12
C ALA A 175 4.76 36.53 20.16
N GLN A 176 4.32 35.95 21.27
CA GLN A 176 3.69 36.66 22.39
C GLN A 176 4.64 37.66 23.04
N LYS A 177 5.89 37.26 23.30
CA LYS A 177 6.96 38.13 23.81
C LYS A 177 7.21 39.32 22.88
N LYS A 178 7.27 39.08 21.57
CA LYS A 178 7.44 40.15 20.56
C LYS A 178 6.25 41.11 20.51
N ALA A 179 5.02 40.60 20.61
CA ALA A 179 3.81 41.41 20.66
C ALA A 179 3.77 42.30 21.92
N LEU A 180 4.14 41.74 23.08
CA LEU A 180 4.26 42.49 24.34
C LEU A 180 5.33 43.58 24.24
N ALA A 181 6.52 43.27 23.72
CA ALA A 181 7.58 44.25 23.53
C ALA A 181 7.10 45.41 22.64
N HIS A 182 6.41 45.11 21.55
CA HIS A 182 5.83 46.12 20.66
C HIS A 182 4.78 46.98 21.39
N PHE A 183 3.91 46.36 22.19
CA PHE A 183 2.94 47.08 23.02
C PHE A 183 3.62 48.02 24.03
N LEU A 184 4.68 47.57 24.71
CA LEU A 184 5.42 48.38 25.69
C LEU A 184 6.11 49.59 25.03
N VAL A 185 6.65 49.43 23.81
CA VAL A 185 7.20 50.54 23.01
C VAL A 185 6.11 51.55 22.63
N LEU A 186 4.93 51.07 22.24
CA LEU A 186 3.78 51.94 21.95
C LEU A 186 3.23 52.64 23.19
N ALA A 187 3.21 51.97 24.34
CA ALA A 187 2.79 52.54 25.61
C ALA A 187 3.77 53.64 26.06
N HIS A 188 5.08 53.44 25.89
CA HIS A 188 6.07 54.47 26.22
C HIS A 188 5.88 55.77 25.40
N ARG A 189 5.23 55.70 24.23
CA ARG A 189 4.73 56.88 23.53
C ARG A 189 3.46 57.37 24.24
N GLN A 190 3.60 58.48 25.00
CA GLN A 190 2.62 59.06 25.93
C GLN A 190 1.14 59.08 25.49
N THR A 191 0.87 59.09 24.19
CA THR A 191 -0.49 59.07 23.63
C THR A 191 -1.26 57.79 23.95
N THR A 192 -0.64 56.62 23.86
CA THR A 192 -1.34 55.32 24.02
C THR A 192 -1.65 55.01 25.48
N LEU A 193 -0.74 55.35 26.41
CA LEU A 193 -0.96 55.18 27.84
C LEU A 193 -2.16 56.01 28.33
N ARG A 194 -2.33 57.23 27.80
CA ARG A 194 -3.44 58.12 28.17
C ARG A 194 -4.80 57.53 27.81
N ASP A 195 -4.89 56.83 26.68
CA ASP A 195 -6.14 56.21 26.22
C ASP A 195 -6.45 54.92 27.02
N ILE A 196 -5.45 54.12 27.35
CA ILE A 196 -5.61 52.87 28.13
C ILE A 196 -5.94 53.15 29.60
N THR A 197 -5.32 54.17 30.17
CA THR A 197 -5.53 54.56 31.58
C THR A 197 -6.76 55.43 31.78
N LYS A 198 -7.48 55.76 30.71
CA LYS A 198 -8.68 56.58 30.73
C LYS A 198 -9.76 55.91 31.58
N GLY A 199 -10.16 56.58 32.65
CA GLY A 199 -11.18 56.09 33.60
C GLY A 199 -10.60 55.32 34.80
N MET A 200 -9.28 55.12 34.88
CA MET A 200 -8.64 54.57 36.08
C MET A 200 -8.46 55.66 37.15
N SER A 201 -8.48 55.27 38.42
CA SER A 201 -8.12 56.16 39.53
C SER A 201 -6.62 56.50 39.47
N PRO A 202 -6.18 57.66 39.99
CA PRO A 202 -4.76 58.05 39.97
C PRO A 202 -3.82 57.00 40.57
N GLU A 203 -4.28 56.31 41.63
CA GLU A 203 -3.53 55.21 42.25
C GLU A 203 -3.37 54.01 41.31
N ASN A 204 -4.44 53.64 40.58
CA ASN A 204 -4.40 52.54 39.63
C ASN A 204 -3.59 52.88 38.37
N VAL A 205 -3.62 54.14 37.93
CA VAL A 205 -2.73 54.64 36.86
C VAL A 205 -1.28 54.49 37.29
N ALA A 206 -0.91 54.94 38.48
CA ALA A 206 0.45 54.84 38.99
C ALA A 206 0.91 53.38 39.16
N LYS A 207 0.02 52.48 39.62
CA LYS A 207 0.30 51.04 39.71
C LYS A 207 0.50 50.41 38.33
N PHE A 208 -0.35 50.74 37.36
CA PHE A 208 -0.25 50.26 35.98
C PHE A 208 1.03 50.73 35.30
N GLU A 209 1.35 52.02 35.39
CA GLU A 209 2.58 52.59 34.83
C GLU A 209 3.83 51.99 35.48
N LYS A 210 3.80 51.75 36.80
CA LYS A 210 4.88 51.07 37.50
C LYS A 210 5.05 49.63 37.02
N ALA A 211 3.96 48.86 36.90
CA ALA A 211 4.00 47.49 36.41
C ALA A 211 4.53 47.40 34.96
N VAL A 212 4.06 48.27 34.08
CA VAL A 212 4.54 48.39 32.70
C VAL A 212 6.04 48.72 32.68
N ARG A 213 6.49 49.65 33.51
CA ARG A 213 7.90 50.06 33.62
C ARG A 213 8.79 48.94 34.15
N ASP A 214 8.38 48.27 35.22
CA ASP A 214 9.12 47.18 35.85
C ASP A 214 9.25 46.00 34.88
N GLN A 215 8.17 45.67 34.16
CA GLN A 215 8.19 44.63 33.13
C GLN A 215 9.05 45.00 31.92
N THR A 216 9.02 46.26 31.50
CA THR A 216 9.88 46.78 30.42
C THR A 216 11.36 46.69 30.83
N LEU A 217 11.70 47.10 32.05
CA LEU A 217 13.07 47.03 32.56
C LEU A 217 13.55 45.58 32.71
N LYS A 218 12.66 44.67 33.12
CA LYS A 218 12.95 43.24 33.17
C LYS A 218 13.25 42.68 31.77
N TYR A 219 12.41 43.01 30.78
CA TYR A 219 12.62 42.62 29.37
C TYR A 219 13.92 43.16 28.77
N LEU A 220 14.23 44.44 29.01
CA LEU A 220 15.44 45.08 28.46
C LEU A 220 16.73 44.53 29.06
N ARG A 221 16.68 43.99 30.28
CA ARG A 221 17.83 43.39 30.96
C ARG A 221 18.05 41.93 30.56
N ASP A 222 16.97 41.18 30.40
CA ASP A 222 17.00 39.80 29.96
C ASP A 222 15.71 39.47 29.19
N PRO A 223 15.76 39.52 27.84
CA PRO A 223 14.60 39.28 26.99
C PRO A 223 14.00 37.87 27.14
N GLU A 224 14.76 36.90 27.66
CA GLU A 224 14.30 35.51 27.83
C GLU A 224 13.58 35.28 29.17
N SER A 225 13.73 36.18 30.16
CA SER A 225 13.26 36.00 31.55
C SER A 225 11.77 36.25 31.82
N ILE A 226 10.98 36.63 30.81
CA ILE A 226 9.55 36.89 30.96
C ILE A 226 8.78 35.61 30.64
N GLY A 227 8.70 34.71 31.61
CA GLY A 227 7.73 33.62 31.61
C GLY A 227 6.38 34.14 32.09
N PHE A 228 5.37 34.12 31.23
CA PHE A 228 3.97 34.31 31.62
C PHE A 228 3.26 32.96 31.49
N ALA A 229 3.08 32.32 32.64
CA ALA A 229 2.31 31.10 32.92
C ALA A 229 2.67 29.86 32.06
N GLU A 230 3.47 28.96 32.65
CA GLU A 230 3.17 27.53 32.49
C GLU A 230 1.67 27.35 32.75
N SER A 231 0.98 26.64 31.85
CA SER A 231 -0.34 26.12 32.15
C SER A 231 -0.27 25.44 33.51
N SER A 232 -1.10 25.87 34.45
CA SER A 232 -1.22 25.15 35.71
C SER A 232 -1.77 23.77 35.38
N ASP A 233 -0.89 22.77 35.33
CA ASP A 233 -1.25 21.37 35.46
C ASP A 233 -1.77 21.20 36.90
N ALA A 234 -3.04 21.56 37.09
CA ALA A 234 -3.83 21.14 38.22
C ALA A 234 -4.85 20.12 37.69
N ASP A 235 -4.73 18.92 38.26
CA ASP A 235 -5.71 17.83 38.31
C ASP A 235 -5.91 17.00 37.03
N GLU A 236 -5.32 15.80 36.99
CA GLU A 236 -6.00 14.60 37.52
C GLU A 236 -5.03 13.41 37.64
N ALA A 237 -5.28 12.61 38.67
CA ALA A 237 -4.45 11.51 39.14
C ALA A 237 -4.48 10.28 38.23
N ASP A 238 -3.38 9.52 38.21
CA ASP A 238 -3.44 8.05 38.13
C ASP A 238 -2.36 7.43 39.03
N PRO A 239 -2.74 6.79 40.16
CA PRO A 239 -1.84 6.04 41.02
C PRO A 239 -2.01 4.53 40.78
N SER A 240 -1.37 4.00 39.73
CA SER A 240 -1.26 2.56 39.45
C SER A 240 -0.18 2.39 38.36
N GLU A 241 0.84 1.54 38.36
CA GLU A 241 1.15 0.28 39.04
C GLU A 241 2.68 0.06 39.03
N SER A 242 3.18 -0.47 40.16
CA SER A 242 4.06 -1.64 40.30
C SER A 242 5.39 -1.79 39.55
N ASP A 243 6.45 -1.75 40.36
CA ASP A 243 7.45 -2.81 40.63
C ASP A 243 8.49 -3.30 39.60
N SER A 244 9.69 -3.46 40.15
CA SER A 244 10.87 -4.21 39.69
C SER A 244 11.73 -3.47 38.65
N ILE A 245 13.04 -3.27 38.83
CA ILE A 245 14.08 -4.21 39.26
C ILE A 245 15.26 -3.40 39.86
N GLN A 246 15.70 -3.75 41.07
CA GLN A 246 17.01 -3.35 41.60
C GLN A 246 18.11 -4.19 40.91
N LEU A 247 19.11 -3.52 40.34
CA LEU A 247 20.34 -4.14 39.86
C LEU A 247 21.38 -4.17 41.00
N ASP A 248 21.76 -5.37 41.43
CA ASP A 248 22.91 -5.60 42.31
C ASP A 248 24.25 -5.33 41.56
N PRO A 249 25.30 -4.87 42.26
CA PRO A 249 26.59 -4.54 41.65
C PRO A 249 27.57 -5.74 41.58
N THR A 250 28.24 -5.83 40.43
CA THR A 250 29.50 -6.52 40.06
C THR A 250 30.30 -7.29 41.13
N PRO A 251 30.83 -8.49 40.83
CA PRO A 251 31.88 -9.11 41.63
C PRO A 251 33.29 -8.75 41.13
N ASN A 252 34.14 -8.38 42.08
CA ASN A 252 35.60 -8.30 41.97
C ASN A 252 36.22 -9.71 41.91
N LEU A 253 37.14 -9.93 40.97
CA LEU A 253 38.22 -10.95 41.04
C LEU A 253 39.44 -10.27 41.69
N PRO A 254 40.23 -10.94 42.55
CA PRO A 254 41.31 -11.85 42.10
C PRO A 254 41.58 -13.00 43.12
N ALA A 255 42.47 -13.98 42.98
CA ALA A 255 43.59 -14.30 42.08
C ALA A 255 43.67 -15.84 41.95
#